data_AF-A0E8C3-F1
#
_entry.id   AF-A0E8C3-F1
#
_cell.length_a   1.000
_cell.length_b   1.000
_cell.length_c   1.000
_cell.angle_alpha   90.00
_cell.angle_beta   90.00
_cell.angle_gamma   90.00
#
_symmetry.space_group_name_H-M   'P 1'
#
loop_
_entity.id
_entity.type
_entity.pdbx_description
1 polymer ?
#
loop_
_entity_poly.entity_id
_entity_poly.type
_entity_poly.pdbx_seq_one_letter_code
_entity_poly.pdbx_strand_id
1 'polypeptide(L)'
;MQDYRGNFKRIEFGIQQTPAKSTANMNDFQSSQKLKYDQMSNKPLSSNISFINAPVTTVSKELFTLQIPVKVKQLTDDWNTQLILKMIMQQSQQQAHGQILRIELTDDNNLQFLQILDLTESEFLVLKNEQSLHVDFATFPMKLADLLQLCINSQRDEKVNFYVCLETKNGESTLAVIENNEFKKLTHLSLRLRSATDDVIKVFLSNKLAIEKQENEEHQKRNKKLTELLEEKHWELENLKSEVRKFTEDKDTAIQQLLLDEQKKFNDFREQTLSKETNFKRESENEKQFIIEKYDKIVFELQSKYTQLQQTNQELSEQRSLLIQQERDLKNKVAILQQETSQYQKENQEFRQLNKELDILKFTQERQLIELRIQKEGFEKLIHDKEEYLNNKQQLVENEKKQNSILEEQVINQKKQIEKLESRISVMSEEVNKGNQIIEKLENELSKQKEKIKLKNTVFLQQECK
;
A
#
# COMPACT_ATOMS: atom_id res chain seq x y z
N MET A 1 -9.53 -16.85 -14.47
CA MET A 1 -8.13 -16.87 -14.94
C MET A 1 -8.12 -16.45 -16.40
N GLN A 2 -7.23 -15.51 -16.72
CA GLN A 2 -6.75 -15.11 -18.06
C GLN A 2 -7.75 -14.61 -19.11
N ASP A 3 -7.41 -13.41 -19.61
CA ASP A 3 -8.14 -12.56 -20.52
C ASP A 3 -7.47 -12.47 -21.91
N TYR A 4 -8.09 -11.67 -22.76
CA TYR A 4 -7.85 -11.49 -24.19
C TYR A 4 -6.49 -10.87 -24.63
N ARG A 5 -6.25 -11.00 -25.94
CA ARG A 5 -5.10 -10.54 -26.73
C ARG A 5 -4.78 -9.04 -26.60
N GLY A 6 -3.49 -8.69 -26.75
CA GLY A 6 -3.01 -7.34 -27.06
C GLY A 6 -1.90 -7.36 -28.12
N ASN A 7 -2.01 -6.52 -29.15
CA ASN A 7 -1.04 -6.41 -30.25
C ASN A 7 0.23 -5.65 -29.83
N PHE A 8 1.41 -6.14 -30.21
CA PHE A 8 2.65 -5.34 -30.18
C PHE A 8 3.04 -4.84 -31.58
N LYS A 9 3.08 -3.52 -31.73
CA LYS A 9 3.57 -2.85 -32.94
C LYS A 9 5.10 -2.91 -33.00
N ARG A 10 5.63 -3.12 -34.21
CA ARG A 10 7.04 -2.91 -34.54
C ARG A 10 7.36 -1.42 -34.45
N ILE A 11 8.37 -1.03 -33.66
CA ILE A 11 8.86 0.36 -33.60
C ILE A 11 10.08 0.44 -34.52
N GLU A 12 9.94 1.15 -35.62
CA GLU A 12 11.05 1.55 -36.48
C GLU A 12 11.65 2.86 -35.94
N PHE A 13 12.92 2.84 -35.55
CA PHE A 13 13.65 4.07 -35.25
C PHE A 13 14.26 4.61 -36.54
N GLY A 14 13.72 5.73 -37.02
CA GLY A 14 14.21 6.42 -38.21
C GLY A 14 15.62 6.98 -38.00
N ILE A 15 16.49 6.75 -38.98
CA ILE A 15 17.82 7.38 -39.05
C ILE A 15 17.61 8.85 -39.41
N GLN A 16 17.64 9.73 -38.41
CA GLN A 16 17.70 11.18 -38.67
C GLN A 16 19.10 11.57 -39.14
N GLN A 17 19.16 12.14 -40.34
CA GLN A 17 20.36 12.80 -40.85
C GLN A 17 20.66 14.05 -40.03
N THR A 18 21.90 14.23 -39.60
CA THR A 18 22.45 15.53 -39.18
C THR A 18 23.52 15.98 -40.18
N PRO A 19 23.62 17.29 -40.46
CA PRO A 19 24.28 17.78 -41.67
C PRO A 19 25.81 17.87 -41.54
N ALA A 20 26.52 17.45 -42.59
CA ALA A 20 27.94 17.70 -42.72
C ALA A 20 28.22 19.20 -42.95
N LYS A 21 29.22 19.75 -42.25
CA LYS A 21 29.88 21.01 -42.60
C LYS A 21 31.41 20.84 -42.61
N SER A 22 31.98 21.08 -43.78
CA SER A 22 33.31 21.64 -44.07
C SER A 22 34.46 21.32 -43.08
N THR A 23 35.41 20.44 -43.41
CA THR A 23 36.58 20.70 -44.28
C THR A 23 37.50 21.85 -43.84
N ALA A 24 38.60 21.51 -43.15
CA ALA A 24 39.93 22.11 -43.33
C ALA A 24 41.00 21.22 -42.67
N ASN A 25 42.23 21.25 -43.21
CA ASN A 25 43.46 20.76 -42.58
C ASN A 25 43.61 19.24 -42.31
N MET A 26 43.60 18.44 -43.40
CA MET A 26 44.29 17.14 -43.46
C MET A 26 44.87 16.95 -44.87
N ASN A 27 46.01 17.60 -45.15
CA ASN A 27 46.78 17.43 -46.37
C ASN A 27 48.21 17.98 -46.14
N ASP A 28 49.09 17.16 -45.56
CA ASP A 28 50.56 17.39 -45.62
C ASP A 28 51.43 16.17 -45.26
N PHE A 29 50.85 15.03 -44.88
CA PHE A 29 51.62 13.87 -44.41
C PHE A 29 51.79 12.71 -45.43
N GLN A 30 51.17 12.79 -46.61
CA GLN A 30 51.25 11.72 -47.63
C GLN A 30 52.17 12.04 -48.83
N SER A 31 52.66 13.28 -48.93
CA SER A 31 53.56 13.74 -50.01
C SER A 31 55.00 13.25 -49.84
N SER A 32 55.48 13.07 -48.60
CA SER A 32 56.90 12.84 -48.31
C SER A 32 57.38 11.38 -48.44
N GLN A 33 56.49 10.38 -48.33
CA GLN A 33 56.89 8.97 -48.44
C GLN A 33 56.90 8.44 -49.88
N LYS A 34 56.14 9.07 -50.80
CA LYS A 34 55.97 8.56 -52.18
C LYS A 34 57.15 8.88 -53.11
N LEU A 35 58.06 9.78 -52.72
CA LEU A 35 59.20 10.22 -53.53
C LEU A 35 60.52 9.47 -53.26
N LYS A 36 60.58 8.55 -52.30
CA LYS A 36 61.80 7.77 -51.99
C LYS A 36 61.87 6.38 -52.66
N TYR A 37 60.77 5.85 -53.19
CA TYR A 37 60.74 4.49 -53.75
C TYR A 37 60.94 4.40 -55.28
N ASP A 38 60.82 5.50 -56.03
CA ASP A 38 60.86 5.50 -57.51
C ASP A 38 62.24 5.83 -58.13
N GLN A 39 63.33 5.93 -57.34
CA GLN A 39 64.67 6.30 -57.84
C GLN A 39 65.74 5.19 -57.80
N MET A 40 65.39 3.94 -57.47
CA MET A 40 66.33 2.81 -57.47
C MET A 40 65.89 1.63 -58.35
N SER A 41 65.51 1.92 -59.59
CA SER A 41 65.41 0.88 -60.63
C SER A 41 65.62 1.45 -62.04
N ASN A 42 66.89 1.60 -62.47
CA ASN A 42 67.23 1.70 -63.89
C ASN A 42 68.74 1.50 -64.18
N LYS A 43 69.05 0.37 -64.83
CA LYS A 43 70.25 0.06 -65.65
C LYS A 43 71.64 -0.07 -64.97
N PRO A 44 72.61 -0.75 -65.61
CA PRO A 44 72.49 -1.88 -66.56
C PRO A 44 73.29 -3.12 -66.13
N LEU A 45 73.06 -4.26 -66.79
CA LEU A 45 73.94 -5.44 -66.70
C LEU A 45 75.24 -5.27 -67.53
N SER A 46 76.18 -6.19 -67.29
CA SER A 46 77.46 -6.44 -67.99
C SER A 46 78.53 -5.34 -67.91
N SER A 47 79.33 -5.39 -66.83
CA SER A 47 80.72 -4.93 -66.85
C SER A 47 81.63 -6.05 -67.37
N ASN A 48 82.08 -5.96 -68.63
CA ASN A 48 83.19 -6.78 -69.12
C ASN A 48 84.47 -6.36 -68.39
N ILE A 49 85.02 -7.22 -67.54
CA ILE A 49 86.33 -7.01 -66.92
C ILE A 49 87.36 -7.80 -67.73
N SER A 50 88.06 -7.09 -68.61
CA SER A 50 89.18 -7.63 -69.38
C SER A 50 90.44 -7.71 -68.51
N PHE A 51 90.74 -8.90 -67.98
CA PHE A 51 92.08 -9.20 -67.46
C PHE A 51 93.03 -9.59 -68.60
N ILE A 52 94.25 -9.08 -68.51
CA ILE A 52 95.28 -9.18 -69.54
C ILE A 52 96.06 -10.49 -69.37
N ASN A 53 96.41 -11.13 -70.50
CA ASN A 53 97.26 -12.32 -70.66
C ASN A 53 96.71 -13.67 -70.16
N ALA A 54 95.82 -14.26 -70.96
CA ALA A 54 95.67 -15.72 -71.12
C ALA A 54 95.32 -16.05 -72.60
N PRO A 55 95.73 -17.20 -73.16
CA PRO A 55 95.57 -17.48 -74.59
C PRO A 55 94.14 -17.90 -74.96
N VAL A 56 93.73 -17.51 -76.18
CA VAL A 56 92.58 -18.01 -76.97
C VAL A 56 91.34 -18.44 -76.17
N THR A 57 90.33 -17.57 -76.13
CA THR A 57 89.03 -17.83 -75.49
C THR A 57 88.27 -18.98 -76.18
N THR A 58 88.51 -20.21 -75.74
CA THR A 58 87.70 -21.36 -76.14
C THR A 58 86.30 -21.22 -75.54
N VAL A 59 85.30 -20.97 -76.39
CA VAL A 59 83.91 -20.96 -75.95
C VAL A 59 83.56 -22.37 -75.47
N SER A 60 83.26 -22.47 -74.17
CA SER A 60 82.85 -23.71 -73.53
C SER A 60 81.47 -23.52 -72.90
N LYS A 61 80.66 -24.58 -72.97
CA LYS A 61 79.31 -24.64 -72.43
C LYS A 61 79.21 -25.85 -71.53
N GLU A 62 78.98 -25.62 -70.24
CA GLU A 62 78.58 -26.66 -69.32
C GLU A 62 77.20 -27.21 -69.72
N LEU A 63 77.10 -28.53 -69.82
CA LEU A 63 75.87 -29.24 -70.16
C LEU A 63 75.21 -29.81 -68.90
N PHE A 64 76.01 -30.47 -68.06
CA PHE A 64 75.56 -31.16 -66.86
C PHE A 64 76.66 -31.18 -65.80
N THR A 65 76.26 -31.09 -64.54
CA THR A 65 77.06 -31.46 -63.37
C THR A 65 76.17 -32.31 -62.46
N LEU A 66 76.57 -33.55 -62.22
CA LEU A 66 75.79 -34.55 -61.48
C LEU A 66 76.67 -35.22 -60.41
N GLN A 67 76.16 -35.34 -59.19
CA GLN A 67 76.77 -36.20 -58.17
C GLN A 67 76.22 -37.62 -58.33
N ILE A 68 77.09 -38.59 -58.62
CA ILE A 68 76.73 -39.97 -58.98
C ILE A 68 77.33 -40.98 -57.99
N PRO A 69 76.54 -42.02 -57.58
CA PRO A 69 77.07 -43.13 -56.82
C PRO A 69 77.93 -44.02 -57.72
N VAL A 70 79.23 -44.12 -57.41
CA VAL A 70 80.20 -44.90 -58.17
C VAL A 70 80.78 -46.00 -57.30
N LYS A 71 80.66 -47.24 -57.76
CA LYS A 71 81.43 -48.37 -57.24
C LYS A 71 82.82 -48.35 -57.87
N VAL A 72 83.83 -48.02 -57.09
CA VAL A 72 85.23 -48.07 -57.51
C VAL A 72 85.78 -49.48 -57.29
N LYS A 73 86.50 -49.99 -58.28
CA LYS A 73 87.21 -51.26 -58.25
C LYS A 73 88.69 -51.05 -58.47
N GLN A 74 89.49 -51.50 -57.52
CA GLN A 74 90.94 -51.51 -57.61
C GLN A 74 91.46 -52.95 -57.43
N LEU A 75 92.74 -53.18 -57.75
CA LEU A 75 93.37 -54.50 -57.63
C LEU A 75 93.38 -55.06 -56.19
N THR A 76 93.20 -54.21 -55.18
CA THR A 76 93.22 -54.59 -53.76
C THR A 76 91.83 -54.66 -53.15
N ASP A 77 90.99 -53.64 -53.36
CA ASP A 77 89.68 -53.50 -52.73
C ASP A 77 88.63 -52.87 -53.65
N ASP A 78 87.35 -53.20 -53.39
CA ASP A 78 86.16 -52.61 -54.00
C ASP A 78 85.48 -51.69 -52.95
N TRP A 79 85.15 -50.44 -53.30
CA TRP A 79 84.36 -49.56 -52.42
C TRP A 79 83.32 -48.74 -53.20
N ASN A 80 82.40 -48.10 -52.49
CA ASN A 80 81.44 -47.16 -53.08
C ASN A 80 81.76 -45.74 -52.61
N THR A 81 81.73 -44.77 -53.51
CA THR A 81 81.88 -43.34 -53.21
C THR A 81 80.90 -42.51 -54.05
N GLN A 82 80.80 -41.21 -53.75
CA GLN A 82 80.03 -40.24 -54.54
C GLN A 82 81.02 -39.39 -55.33
N LEU A 83 80.96 -39.43 -56.66
CA LEU A 83 81.81 -38.63 -57.53
C LEU A 83 80.97 -37.60 -58.28
N ILE A 84 81.54 -36.44 -58.55
CA ILE A 84 80.93 -35.43 -59.42
C ILE A 84 81.36 -35.69 -60.86
N LEU A 85 80.40 -36.01 -61.72
CA LEU A 85 80.58 -36.07 -63.16
C LEU A 85 80.07 -34.77 -63.80
N LYS A 86 80.97 -34.09 -64.52
CA LYS A 86 80.71 -32.83 -65.22
C LYS A 86 80.92 -33.02 -66.72
N MET A 87 79.95 -32.58 -67.52
CA MET A 87 80.00 -32.63 -68.98
C MET A 87 80.06 -31.21 -69.54
N ILE A 88 81.09 -30.94 -70.34
CA ILE A 88 81.39 -29.62 -70.91
C ILE A 88 81.56 -29.79 -72.42
N MET A 89 80.77 -29.07 -73.21
CA MET A 89 81.00 -28.95 -74.64
C MET A 89 81.99 -27.81 -74.90
N GLN A 90 83.10 -28.09 -75.57
CA GLN A 90 84.15 -27.13 -75.90
C GLN A 90 84.32 -27.01 -77.42
N GLN A 91 84.62 -25.80 -77.91
CA GLN A 91 85.07 -25.62 -79.28
C GLN A 91 86.52 -26.09 -79.44
N SER A 92 86.80 -26.83 -80.52
CA SER A 92 88.15 -27.29 -80.85
C SER A 92 89.06 -26.13 -81.25
N GLN A 93 90.24 -26.05 -80.66
CA GLN A 93 91.26 -25.07 -81.05
C GLN A 93 91.89 -25.38 -82.42
N GLN A 94 91.74 -26.60 -82.93
CA GLN A 94 92.39 -27.07 -84.17
C GLN A 94 91.47 -26.98 -85.40
N GLN A 95 90.15 -26.88 -85.21
CA GLN A 95 89.16 -26.84 -86.29
C GLN A 95 88.04 -25.85 -85.95
N ALA A 96 87.78 -24.87 -86.82
CA ALA A 96 86.84 -23.77 -86.57
C ALA A 96 85.37 -24.20 -86.32
N HIS A 97 85.00 -25.43 -86.69
CA HIS A 97 83.68 -26.02 -86.43
C HIS A 97 83.74 -27.32 -85.60
N GLY A 98 84.93 -27.75 -85.16
CA GLY A 98 85.08 -28.96 -84.37
C GLY A 98 84.53 -28.77 -82.96
N GLN A 99 83.77 -29.75 -82.48
CA GLN A 99 83.28 -29.81 -81.10
C GLN A 99 83.98 -30.93 -80.33
N ILE A 100 84.24 -30.68 -79.05
CA ILE A 100 84.85 -31.63 -78.11
C ILE A 100 83.93 -31.76 -76.90
N LEU A 101 83.41 -32.95 -76.67
CA LEU A 101 82.69 -33.29 -75.44
C LEU A 101 83.72 -33.72 -74.40
N ARG A 102 83.92 -32.88 -73.39
CA ARG A 102 84.77 -33.17 -72.24
C ARG A 102 83.92 -33.69 -71.09
N ILE A 103 84.30 -34.85 -70.56
CA ILE A 103 83.72 -35.47 -69.38
C ILE A 103 84.79 -35.45 -68.30
N GLU A 104 84.53 -34.74 -67.21
CA GLU A 104 85.38 -34.67 -66.02
C GLU A 104 84.70 -35.44 -64.88
N LEU A 105 85.46 -36.26 -64.16
CA LEU A 105 85.00 -37.00 -62.99
C LEU A 105 85.92 -36.68 -61.81
N THR A 106 85.35 -36.12 -60.75
CA THR A 106 86.06 -35.53 -59.60
C THR A 106 85.49 -36.01 -58.26
N ASP A 107 86.27 -35.89 -57.19
CA ASP A 107 85.86 -36.20 -55.81
C ASP A 107 86.07 -34.95 -54.94
N ASP A 108 85.04 -34.46 -54.28
CA ASP A 108 85.18 -33.30 -53.37
C ASP A 108 86.01 -33.64 -52.12
N ASN A 109 86.12 -34.93 -51.75
CA ASN A 109 86.96 -35.39 -50.65
C ASN A 109 88.44 -35.57 -51.07
N ASN A 110 88.72 -35.59 -52.36
CA ASN A 110 90.08 -35.72 -52.90
C ASN A 110 90.30 -34.78 -54.09
N LEU A 111 90.78 -33.58 -53.80
CA LEU A 111 91.06 -32.53 -54.78
C LEU A 111 92.10 -32.90 -55.86
N GLN A 112 92.88 -33.98 -55.68
CA GLN A 112 93.80 -34.50 -56.70
C GLN A 112 93.13 -35.53 -57.63
N PHE A 113 91.95 -36.04 -57.27
CA PHE A 113 91.20 -36.96 -58.12
C PHE A 113 90.49 -36.20 -59.24
N LEU A 114 91.08 -36.28 -60.44
CA LEU A 114 90.52 -35.76 -61.68
C LEU A 114 90.75 -36.78 -62.79
N GLN A 115 89.67 -37.36 -63.30
CA GLN A 115 89.67 -38.26 -64.45
C GLN A 115 88.98 -37.54 -65.63
N ILE A 116 89.60 -37.54 -66.81
CA ILE A 116 89.13 -36.79 -67.97
C ILE A 116 88.99 -37.71 -69.18
N LEU A 117 87.89 -37.53 -69.92
CA LEU A 117 87.70 -38.02 -71.27
C LEU A 117 87.29 -36.84 -72.17
N ASP A 118 88.17 -36.46 -73.09
CA ASP A 118 87.84 -35.54 -74.19
C ASP A 118 87.46 -36.39 -75.41
N LEU A 119 86.25 -36.19 -75.97
CA LEU A 119 85.74 -36.87 -77.17
C LEU A 119 85.51 -35.86 -78.29
N THR A 120 86.25 -35.99 -79.38
CA THR A 120 85.88 -35.36 -80.67
C THR A 120 84.75 -36.16 -81.35
N GLU A 121 84.07 -35.53 -82.31
CA GLU A 121 83.07 -36.21 -83.14
C GLU A 121 83.65 -37.44 -83.88
N SER A 122 84.91 -37.38 -84.31
CA SER A 122 85.57 -38.52 -84.99
C SER A 122 85.86 -39.69 -84.05
N GLU A 123 86.32 -39.42 -82.83
CA GLU A 123 86.51 -40.45 -81.80
C GLU A 123 85.18 -41.04 -81.34
N PHE A 124 84.13 -40.22 -81.29
CA PHE A 124 82.78 -40.69 -80.98
C PHE A 124 82.24 -41.66 -82.04
N LEU A 125 82.55 -41.49 -83.33
CA LEU A 125 82.17 -42.48 -84.37
C LEU A 125 82.82 -43.85 -84.12
N VAL A 126 84.05 -43.89 -83.61
CA VAL A 126 84.71 -45.14 -83.20
C VAL A 126 83.99 -45.74 -81.99
N LEU A 127 83.79 -44.96 -80.93
CA LEU A 127 83.06 -45.38 -79.72
C LEU A 127 81.65 -45.90 -80.04
N LYS A 128 80.95 -45.22 -80.94
CA LYS A 128 79.61 -45.56 -81.43
C LYS A 128 79.58 -46.93 -82.09
N ASN A 129 80.57 -47.25 -82.92
CA ASN A 129 80.68 -48.56 -83.56
C ASN A 129 81.14 -49.65 -82.57
N GLU A 130 82.15 -49.36 -81.73
CA GLU A 130 82.67 -50.30 -80.72
C GLU A 130 81.59 -50.75 -79.73
N GLN A 131 80.66 -49.86 -79.35
CA GLN A 131 79.63 -50.13 -78.34
C GLN A 131 78.21 -50.17 -78.91
N SER A 132 78.06 -50.20 -80.24
CA SER A 132 76.76 -50.25 -80.93
C SER A 132 75.77 -49.17 -80.46
N LEU A 133 76.27 -47.95 -80.23
CA LEU A 133 75.44 -46.83 -79.77
C LEU A 133 74.54 -46.35 -80.91
N HIS A 134 73.27 -46.09 -80.62
CA HIS A 134 72.30 -45.69 -81.65
C HIS A 134 72.20 -44.16 -81.83
N VAL A 135 72.79 -43.39 -80.91
CA VAL A 135 72.70 -41.92 -80.84
C VAL A 135 73.77 -41.22 -81.67
N ASP A 136 73.58 -39.94 -82.00
CA ASP A 136 74.62 -39.08 -82.58
C ASP A 136 75.43 -38.34 -81.50
N PHE A 137 76.48 -37.64 -81.91
CA PHE A 137 77.38 -36.93 -81.00
C PHE A 137 76.67 -35.82 -80.20
N ALA A 138 75.71 -35.13 -80.81
CA ALA A 138 74.96 -34.04 -80.18
C ALA A 138 73.97 -34.55 -79.12
N THR A 139 73.35 -35.71 -79.33
CA THR A 139 72.36 -36.32 -78.43
C THR A 139 73.02 -37.17 -77.34
N PHE A 140 74.26 -37.66 -77.57
CA PHE A 140 74.97 -38.52 -76.63
C PHE A 140 75.08 -37.99 -75.19
N PRO A 141 75.43 -36.70 -74.91
CA PRO A 141 75.48 -36.17 -73.55
C PRO A 141 74.15 -36.26 -72.80
N MET A 142 73.03 -36.00 -73.50
CA MET A 142 71.68 -36.12 -72.92
C MET A 142 71.39 -37.57 -72.52
N LYS A 143 71.74 -38.53 -73.37
CA LYS A 143 71.48 -39.95 -73.12
C LYS A 143 72.42 -40.58 -72.09
N LEU A 144 73.63 -40.03 -71.95
CA LEU A 144 74.50 -40.31 -70.82
C LEU A 144 73.89 -39.77 -69.51
N ALA A 145 73.38 -38.53 -69.50
CA ALA A 145 72.70 -37.98 -68.33
C ALA A 145 71.46 -38.79 -67.92
N ASP A 146 70.60 -39.17 -68.87
CA ASP A 146 69.45 -40.05 -68.63
C ASP A 146 69.87 -41.37 -67.94
N LEU A 147 70.93 -42.00 -68.46
CA LEU A 147 71.45 -43.27 -67.97
C LEU A 147 72.08 -43.14 -66.56
N LEU A 148 72.79 -42.04 -66.29
CA LEU A 148 73.34 -41.73 -64.96
C LEU A 148 72.23 -41.44 -63.94
N GLN A 149 71.12 -40.81 -64.37
CA GLN A 149 69.98 -40.55 -63.49
C GLN A 149 69.30 -41.84 -63.03
N LEU A 150 69.27 -42.89 -63.87
CA LEU A 150 68.84 -44.23 -63.44
C LEU A 150 69.73 -44.78 -62.33
N CYS A 151 71.06 -44.58 -62.40
CA CYS A 151 71.98 -44.98 -61.33
C CYS A 151 71.81 -44.16 -60.03
N ILE A 152 71.53 -42.86 -60.13
CA ILE A 152 71.24 -42.01 -58.97
C ILE A 152 69.95 -42.46 -58.26
N ASN A 153 68.93 -42.83 -59.04
CA ASN A 153 67.60 -43.17 -58.53
C ASN A 153 67.44 -44.66 -58.14
N SER A 154 68.40 -45.53 -58.49
CA SER A 154 68.29 -46.98 -58.28
C SER A 154 68.20 -47.36 -56.80
N GLN A 155 67.10 -48.02 -56.42
CA GLN A 155 66.88 -48.51 -55.07
C GLN A 155 67.41 -49.95 -54.90
N ARG A 156 67.81 -50.32 -53.67
CA ARG A 156 68.46 -51.62 -53.42
C ARG A 156 67.56 -52.85 -53.52
N ASP A 157 66.24 -52.66 -53.61
CA ASP A 157 65.22 -53.73 -53.65
C ASP A 157 64.56 -53.92 -55.04
N GLU A 158 65.07 -53.29 -56.10
CA GLU A 158 64.56 -53.48 -57.46
C GLU A 158 65.14 -54.76 -58.12
N LYS A 159 64.32 -55.45 -58.92
CA LYS A 159 64.73 -56.64 -59.71
C LYS A 159 65.82 -56.35 -60.74
N VAL A 160 65.99 -55.08 -61.07
CA VAL A 160 66.98 -54.53 -62.00
C VAL A 160 67.62 -53.35 -61.31
N ASN A 161 68.93 -53.38 -61.12
CA ASN A 161 69.67 -52.33 -60.41
C ASN A 161 70.73 -51.74 -61.33
N PHE A 162 70.69 -50.42 -61.57
CA PHE A 162 71.68 -49.71 -62.36
C PHE A 162 72.73 -49.07 -61.44
N TYR A 163 74.01 -49.33 -61.69
CA TYR A 163 75.09 -48.67 -60.96
C TYR A 163 76.25 -48.30 -61.88
N VAL A 164 76.97 -47.24 -61.50
CA VAL A 164 78.20 -46.83 -62.17
C VAL A 164 79.38 -47.56 -61.53
N CYS A 165 80.27 -48.10 -62.34
CA CYS A 165 81.45 -48.83 -61.93
C CYS A 165 82.70 -48.16 -62.52
N LEU A 166 83.64 -47.73 -61.68
CA LEU A 166 84.94 -47.22 -62.13
C LEU A 166 86.01 -48.26 -61.84
N GLU A 167 86.62 -48.83 -62.87
CA GLU A 167 87.69 -49.82 -62.75
C GLU A 167 89.01 -49.25 -63.28
N THR A 168 90.05 -49.20 -62.44
CA THR A 168 91.37 -48.68 -62.83
C THR A 168 92.38 -49.81 -62.99
N LYS A 169 92.95 -49.94 -64.20
CA LYS A 169 93.92 -50.98 -64.58
C LYS A 169 95.08 -50.34 -65.33
N ASN A 170 96.31 -50.60 -64.88
CA ASN A 170 97.55 -50.16 -65.55
C ASN A 170 97.63 -48.65 -65.86
N GLY A 171 96.94 -47.80 -65.10
CA GLY A 171 96.90 -46.34 -65.31
C GLY A 171 95.75 -45.85 -66.19
N GLU A 172 94.98 -46.74 -66.83
CA GLU A 172 93.74 -46.41 -67.54
C GLU A 172 92.54 -46.67 -66.62
N SER A 173 91.56 -45.77 -66.62
CA SER A 173 90.35 -45.86 -65.79
C SER A 173 89.12 -46.04 -66.69
N THR A 174 88.37 -47.11 -66.49
CA THR A 174 87.15 -47.40 -67.27
C THR A 174 85.91 -47.15 -66.41
N LEU A 175 85.10 -46.16 -66.78
CA LEU A 175 83.82 -45.84 -66.18
C LEU A 175 82.70 -46.54 -66.97
N ALA A 176 82.15 -47.60 -66.42
CA ALA A 176 81.08 -48.38 -67.03
C ALA A 176 79.76 -48.18 -66.29
N VAL A 177 78.65 -48.05 -67.03
CA VAL A 177 77.31 -48.13 -66.46
C VAL A 177 76.77 -49.55 -66.63
N ILE A 178 76.44 -50.18 -65.52
CA ILE A 178 76.10 -51.60 -65.45
C ILE A 178 74.67 -51.76 -64.91
N GLU A 179 73.85 -52.48 -65.66
CA GLU A 179 72.60 -53.05 -65.19
C GLU A 179 72.88 -54.44 -64.61
N ASN A 180 72.43 -54.69 -63.38
CA ASN A 180 72.47 -56.02 -62.75
C ASN A 180 71.04 -56.51 -62.54
N ASN A 181 70.70 -57.58 -63.24
CA ASN A 181 69.43 -58.29 -63.18
C ASN A 181 69.66 -59.68 -62.52
N GLU A 182 68.60 -60.37 -62.10
CA GLU A 182 68.64 -61.70 -61.47
C GLU A 182 69.47 -62.74 -62.26
N PHE A 183 69.54 -62.61 -63.59
CA PHE A 183 70.25 -63.55 -64.47
C PHE A 183 71.69 -63.15 -64.83
N LYS A 184 71.97 -61.86 -65.06
CA LYS A 184 73.26 -61.40 -65.59
C LYS A 184 73.54 -59.92 -65.31
N LYS A 185 74.81 -59.55 -65.50
CA LYS A 185 75.27 -58.16 -65.61
C LYS A 185 75.33 -57.75 -67.08
N LEU A 186 74.78 -56.60 -67.42
CA LEU A 186 74.79 -56.00 -68.75
C LEU A 186 75.45 -54.62 -68.66
N THR A 187 76.52 -54.41 -69.44
CA THR A 187 77.15 -53.08 -69.55
C THR A 187 76.42 -52.29 -70.63
N HIS A 188 75.84 -51.15 -70.27
CA HIS A 188 75.12 -50.25 -71.19
C HIS A 188 76.05 -49.27 -71.91
N LEU A 189 77.11 -48.85 -71.22
CA LEU A 189 78.12 -47.93 -71.74
C LEU A 189 79.43 -48.16 -70.99
N SER A 190 80.56 -47.98 -71.66
CA SER A 190 81.91 -48.09 -71.09
C SER A 190 82.80 -46.95 -71.60
N LEU A 191 83.24 -46.05 -70.73
CA LEU A 191 84.03 -44.88 -71.11
C LEU A 191 85.46 -45.03 -70.57
N ARG A 192 86.46 -44.86 -71.44
CA ARG A 192 87.87 -44.85 -71.04
C ARG A 192 88.28 -43.43 -70.67
N LEU A 193 88.42 -43.18 -69.37
CA LEU A 193 88.95 -41.93 -68.82
C LEU A 193 90.45 -42.08 -68.53
N ARG A 194 91.15 -40.95 -68.53
CA ARG A 194 92.56 -40.86 -68.17
C ARG A 194 92.73 -40.00 -66.93
N SER A 195 93.60 -40.43 -66.02
CA SER A 195 94.04 -39.60 -64.89
C SER A 195 94.67 -38.31 -65.41
N ALA A 196 94.24 -37.17 -64.88
CA ALA A 196 94.87 -35.89 -65.19
C ALA A 196 96.32 -35.86 -64.69
N THR A 197 97.21 -35.24 -65.48
CA THR A 197 98.59 -34.97 -65.05
C THR A 197 98.65 -33.78 -64.09
N ASP A 198 99.71 -33.71 -63.29
CA ASP A 198 99.95 -32.62 -62.32
C ASP A 198 99.68 -31.22 -62.88
N ASP A 199 100.08 -30.93 -64.12
CA ASP A 199 99.90 -29.61 -64.73
C ASP A 199 98.44 -29.32 -65.09
N VAL A 200 97.67 -30.35 -65.50
CA VAL A 200 96.22 -30.23 -65.72
C VAL A 200 95.49 -30.06 -64.38
N ILE A 201 95.91 -30.79 -63.34
CA ILE A 201 95.37 -30.67 -61.97
C ILE A 201 95.65 -29.27 -61.40
N LYS A 202 96.87 -28.73 -61.56
CA LYS A 202 97.22 -27.35 -61.14
C LYS A 202 96.33 -26.31 -61.80
N VAL A 203 96.10 -26.41 -63.11
CA VAL A 203 95.21 -25.49 -63.85
C VAL A 203 93.76 -25.64 -63.40
N PHE A 204 93.25 -26.88 -63.28
CA PHE A 204 91.90 -27.16 -62.79
C PHE A 204 91.66 -26.58 -61.40
N LEU A 205 92.55 -26.86 -60.44
CA LEU A 205 92.45 -26.35 -59.07
C LEU A 205 92.62 -24.83 -58.98
N SER A 206 93.49 -24.24 -59.80
CA SER A 206 93.63 -22.78 -59.86
C SER A 206 92.35 -22.10 -60.36
N ASN A 207 91.70 -22.68 -61.37
CA ASN A 207 90.42 -22.19 -61.90
C ASN A 207 89.28 -22.40 -60.90
N LYS A 208 89.13 -23.59 -60.29
CA LYS A 208 88.11 -23.85 -59.26
C LYS A 208 88.32 -22.87 -58.09
N LEU A 209 89.54 -22.71 -57.58
CA LEU A 209 89.84 -21.77 -56.50
C LEU A 209 89.55 -20.30 -56.86
N ALA A 210 89.75 -19.88 -58.11
CA ALA A 210 89.43 -18.51 -58.54
C ALA A 210 87.91 -18.25 -58.52
N ILE A 211 87.11 -19.21 -59.02
CA ILE A 211 85.65 -19.15 -59.01
C ILE A 211 85.12 -19.12 -57.56
N GLU A 212 85.53 -20.09 -56.74
CA GLU A 212 85.11 -20.20 -55.32
C GLU A 212 85.46 -18.94 -54.51
N LYS A 213 86.63 -18.32 -54.77
CA LYS A 213 87.00 -17.04 -54.14
C LYS A 213 86.09 -15.90 -54.57
N GLN A 214 85.77 -15.79 -55.85
CA GLN A 214 84.86 -14.76 -56.35
C GLN A 214 83.47 -14.92 -55.73
N GLU A 215 82.91 -16.13 -55.75
CA GLU A 215 81.60 -16.41 -55.17
C GLU A 215 81.59 -16.09 -53.67
N ASN A 216 82.59 -16.54 -52.91
CA ASN A 216 82.71 -16.20 -51.50
C ASN A 216 82.79 -14.67 -51.25
N GLU A 217 83.54 -13.91 -52.06
CA GLU A 217 83.53 -12.44 -51.96
C GLU A 217 82.14 -11.83 -52.23
N GLU A 218 81.41 -12.34 -53.22
CA GLU A 218 80.04 -11.90 -53.51
C GLU A 218 79.07 -12.25 -52.36
N HIS A 219 79.21 -13.44 -51.77
CA HIS A 219 78.47 -13.84 -50.58
C HIS A 219 78.80 -12.96 -49.36
N GLN A 220 80.07 -12.61 -49.13
CA GLN A 220 80.46 -11.68 -48.07
C GLN A 220 79.89 -10.28 -48.29
N LYS A 221 79.95 -9.75 -49.52
CA LYS A 221 79.35 -8.45 -49.90
C LYS A 221 77.82 -8.46 -49.71
N ARG A 222 77.15 -9.58 -50.02
CA ARG A 222 75.70 -9.78 -49.82
C ARG A 222 75.33 -9.86 -48.33
N ASN A 223 76.06 -10.66 -47.55
CA ASN A 223 75.83 -10.79 -46.11
C ASN A 223 76.01 -9.46 -45.38
N LYS A 224 77.07 -8.70 -45.67
CA LYS A 224 77.30 -7.38 -45.07
C LYS A 224 76.10 -6.43 -45.30
N LYS A 225 75.60 -6.34 -46.54
CA LYS A 225 74.42 -5.52 -46.87
C LYS A 225 73.15 -5.98 -46.14
N LEU A 226 72.96 -7.29 -45.97
CA LEU A 226 71.81 -7.84 -45.24
C LEU A 226 71.91 -7.55 -43.73
N THR A 227 73.10 -7.59 -43.15
CA THR A 227 73.33 -7.18 -41.76
C THR A 227 73.05 -5.70 -41.55
N GLU A 228 73.59 -4.82 -42.40
CA GLU A 228 73.35 -3.36 -42.36
C GLU A 228 71.85 -3.02 -42.45
N LEU A 229 71.12 -3.66 -43.38
CA LEU A 229 69.67 -3.49 -43.52
C LEU A 229 68.89 -4.04 -42.31
N LEU A 230 69.34 -5.14 -41.70
CA LEU A 230 68.71 -5.73 -40.52
C LEU A 230 68.88 -4.81 -39.29
N GLU A 231 70.04 -4.19 -39.13
CA GLU A 231 70.31 -3.18 -38.09
C GLU A 231 69.44 -1.93 -38.27
N GLU A 232 69.32 -1.41 -39.51
CA GLU A 232 68.41 -0.30 -39.85
C GLU A 232 66.96 -0.63 -39.47
N LYS A 233 66.46 -1.81 -39.88
CA LYS A 233 65.08 -2.24 -39.58
C LYS A 233 64.86 -2.53 -38.10
N HIS A 234 65.87 -2.99 -37.38
CA HIS A 234 65.80 -3.16 -35.93
C HIS A 234 65.67 -1.81 -35.21
N TRP A 235 66.43 -0.79 -35.64
CA TRP A 235 66.36 0.56 -35.10
C TRP A 235 65.01 1.24 -35.38
N GLU A 236 64.49 1.15 -36.60
CA GLU A 236 63.13 1.61 -36.95
C GLU A 236 62.06 0.97 -36.05
N LEU A 237 62.18 -0.34 -35.81
CA LEU A 237 61.23 -1.12 -35.04
C LEU A 237 61.24 -0.75 -33.55
N GLU A 238 62.41 -0.48 -32.95
CA GLU A 238 62.48 0.01 -31.56
C GLU A 238 61.96 1.45 -31.41
N ASN A 239 62.20 2.33 -32.40
CA ASN A 239 61.58 3.66 -32.41
C ASN A 239 60.06 3.58 -32.47
N LEU A 240 59.51 2.76 -33.37
CA LEU A 240 58.07 2.59 -33.51
C LEU A 240 57.44 1.97 -32.24
N LYS A 241 58.13 1.02 -31.59
CA LYS A 241 57.73 0.52 -30.25
C LYS A 241 57.69 1.63 -29.20
N SER A 242 58.67 2.53 -29.20
CA SER A 242 58.74 3.66 -28.26
C SER A 242 57.57 4.63 -28.47
N GLU A 243 57.25 4.95 -29.72
CA GLU A 243 56.12 5.80 -30.10
C GLU A 243 54.78 5.17 -29.70
N VAL A 244 54.58 3.88 -29.97
CA VAL A 244 53.37 3.13 -29.56
C VAL A 244 53.21 3.10 -28.04
N ARG A 245 54.29 2.97 -27.26
CA ARG A 245 54.22 3.05 -25.78
C ARG A 245 53.75 4.42 -25.32
N LYS A 246 54.37 5.50 -25.80
CA LYS A 246 53.96 6.87 -25.47
C LYS A 246 52.50 7.13 -25.80
N PHE A 247 52.06 6.77 -27.01
CA PHE A 247 50.66 6.94 -27.41
C PHE A 247 49.69 6.14 -26.54
N THR A 248 50.12 4.97 -26.03
CA THR A 248 49.31 4.16 -25.10
C THR A 248 49.23 4.83 -23.73
N GLU A 249 50.34 5.32 -23.19
CA GLU A 249 50.43 6.05 -21.92
C GLU A 249 49.61 7.36 -21.95
N ASP A 250 49.71 8.14 -23.04
CA ASP A 250 48.94 9.36 -23.27
C ASP A 250 47.43 9.07 -23.34
N LYS A 251 47.05 8.02 -24.09
CA LYS A 251 45.66 7.57 -24.20
C LYS A 251 45.09 7.13 -22.85
N ASP A 252 45.84 6.35 -22.07
CA ASP A 252 45.38 5.86 -20.77
C ASP A 252 45.25 7.01 -19.76
N THR A 253 46.18 7.97 -19.79
CA THR A 253 46.09 9.21 -19.00
C THR A 253 44.85 10.03 -19.36
N ALA A 254 44.57 10.21 -20.65
CA ALA A 254 43.37 10.92 -21.12
C ALA A 254 42.06 10.21 -20.72
N ILE A 255 42.02 8.87 -20.79
CA ILE A 255 40.87 8.08 -20.32
C ILE A 255 40.67 8.23 -18.81
N GLN A 256 41.74 8.15 -18.01
CA GLN A 256 41.65 8.35 -16.56
C GLN A 256 41.14 9.75 -16.20
N GLN A 257 41.61 10.79 -16.89
CA GLN A 257 41.13 12.15 -16.69
C GLN A 257 39.64 12.31 -17.03
N LEU A 258 39.19 11.77 -18.17
CA LEU A 258 37.78 11.80 -18.56
C LEU A 258 36.88 11.05 -17.56
N LEU A 259 37.33 9.90 -17.06
CA LEU A 259 36.61 9.15 -16.01
C LEU A 259 36.50 9.94 -14.72
N LEU A 260 37.56 10.64 -14.31
CA LEU A 260 37.55 11.47 -13.10
C LEU A 260 36.60 12.68 -13.25
N ASP A 261 36.61 13.34 -14.41
CA ASP A 261 35.73 14.48 -14.71
C ASP A 261 34.26 14.06 -14.77
N GLU A 262 33.92 12.94 -15.41
CA GLU A 262 32.55 12.41 -15.41
C GLU A 262 32.11 11.93 -14.02
N GLN A 263 32.98 11.27 -13.26
CA GLN A 263 32.69 10.88 -11.88
C GLN A 263 32.43 12.10 -10.97
N LYS A 264 33.14 13.20 -11.21
CA LYS A 264 32.91 14.48 -10.52
C LYS A 264 31.56 15.07 -10.90
N LYS A 265 31.25 15.23 -12.20
CA LYS A 265 29.93 15.72 -12.67
C LYS A 265 28.77 14.89 -12.12
N PHE A 266 28.92 13.56 -12.09
CA PHE A 266 27.92 12.66 -11.52
C PHE A 266 27.72 12.91 -10.03
N ASN A 267 28.80 13.07 -9.25
CA ASN A 267 28.72 13.38 -7.84
C ASN A 267 28.06 14.75 -7.59
N ASP A 268 28.45 15.79 -8.33
CA ASP A 268 27.88 17.13 -8.24
C ASP A 268 26.37 17.11 -8.54
N PHE A 269 25.94 16.40 -9.60
CA PHE A 269 24.53 16.25 -9.96
C PHE A 269 23.74 15.44 -8.91
N ARG A 270 24.34 14.39 -8.36
CA ARG A 270 23.74 13.58 -7.28
C ARG A 270 23.55 14.41 -6.00
N GLU A 271 24.54 15.21 -5.62
CA GLU A 271 24.46 16.10 -4.45
C GLU A 271 23.42 17.20 -4.64
N GLN A 272 23.37 17.85 -5.80
CA GLN A 272 22.32 18.82 -6.13
C GLN A 272 20.91 18.20 -6.08
N THR A 273 20.76 16.97 -6.58
CA THR A 273 19.47 16.25 -6.58
C THR A 273 19.06 15.91 -5.14
N LEU A 274 19.97 15.37 -4.32
CA LEU A 274 19.73 15.06 -2.92
C LEU A 274 19.41 16.32 -2.08
N SER A 275 20.10 17.43 -2.35
CA SER A 275 19.84 18.72 -1.70
C SER A 275 18.44 19.26 -2.06
N LYS A 276 18.02 19.15 -3.32
CA LYS A 276 16.64 19.51 -3.73
C LYS A 276 15.60 18.61 -3.06
N GLU A 277 15.84 17.30 -3.01
CA GLU A 277 14.92 16.34 -2.39
C GLU A 277 14.78 16.57 -0.87
N THR A 278 15.88 16.82 -0.16
CA THR A 278 15.84 17.09 1.28
C THR A 278 15.17 18.43 1.60
N ASN A 279 15.40 19.48 0.81
CA ASN A 279 14.70 20.75 0.94
C ASN A 279 13.19 20.59 0.70
N PHE A 280 12.78 19.93 -0.39
CA PHE A 280 11.37 19.68 -0.70
C PHE A 280 10.68 18.85 0.39
N LYS A 281 11.33 17.80 0.91
CA LYS A 281 10.83 17.02 2.05
C LYS A 281 10.65 17.88 3.30
N ARG A 282 11.61 18.76 3.61
CA ARG A 282 11.53 19.66 4.77
C ARG A 282 10.40 20.68 4.62
N GLU A 283 10.23 21.26 3.44
CA GLU A 283 9.14 22.19 3.14
C GLU A 283 7.76 21.52 3.25
N SER A 284 7.62 20.33 2.67
CA SER A 284 6.38 19.54 2.74
C SER A 284 6.03 19.10 4.17
N GLU A 285 7.01 18.66 4.96
CA GLU A 285 6.77 18.29 6.36
C GLU A 285 6.44 19.51 7.24
N ASN A 286 7.08 20.67 6.99
CA ASN A 286 6.73 21.93 7.65
C ASN A 286 5.30 22.38 7.32
N GLU A 287 4.89 22.30 6.05
CA GLU A 287 3.51 22.66 5.63
C GLU A 287 2.48 21.71 6.24
N LYS A 288 2.75 20.40 6.21
CA LYS A 288 1.93 19.37 6.88
C LYS A 288 1.80 19.64 8.38
N GLN A 289 2.89 19.96 9.07
CA GLN A 289 2.89 20.27 10.50
C GLN A 289 2.08 21.55 10.79
N PHE A 290 2.23 22.60 9.99
CA PHE A 290 1.44 23.82 10.09
C PHE A 290 -0.07 23.56 9.89
N ILE A 291 -0.42 22.71 8.93
CA ILE A 291 -1.81 22.28 8.69
C ILE A 291 -2.36 21.51 9.89
N ILE A 292 -1.61 20.55 10.43
CA ILE A 292 -1.99 19.78 11.63
C ILE A 292 -2.24 20.73 12.81
N GLU A 293 -1.28 21.59 13.15
CA GLU A 293 -1.42 22.54 14.26
C GLU A 293 -2.59 23.53 14.10
N LYS A 294 -2.91 23.91 12.85
CA LYS A 294 -4.07 24.75 12.55
C LYS A 294 -5.38 23.99 12.80
N TYR A 295 -5.49 22.75 12.33
CA TYR A 295 -6.71 21.96 12.52
C TYR A 295 -6.87 21.49 13.97
N ASP A 296 -5.80 21.15 14.69
CA ASP A 296 -5.85 20.82 16.12
C ASP A 296 -6.40 21.98 16.95
N LYS A 297 -5.98 23.22 16.66
CA LYS A 297 -6.55 24.43 17.30
C LYS A 297 -8.04 24.58 17.02
N ILE A 298 -8.48 24.40 15.77
CA ILE A 298 -9.89 24.48 15.38
C ILE A 298 -10.71 23.38 16.07
N VAL A 299 -10.20 22.15 16.12
CA VAL A 299 -10.85 21.01 16.80
C VAL A 299 -10.97 21.29 18.30
N PHE A 300 -9.91 21.80 18.95
CA PHE A 300 -9.92 22.17 20.35
C PHE A 300 -10.95 23.28 20.66
N GLU A 301 -10.99 24.34 19.85
CA GLU A 301 -11.98 25.43 19.99
C GLU A 301 -13.42 24.92 19.83
N LEU A 302 -13.67 24.07 18.82
CA LEU A 302 -14.97 23.44 18.59
C LEU A 302 -15.37 22.48 19.73
N GLN A 303 -14.44 21.68 20.25
CA GLN A 303 -14.68 20.79 21.39
C GLN A 303 -14.95 21.57 22.69
N SER A 304 -14.22 22.67 22.93
CA SER A 304 -14.45 23.56 24.07
C SER A 304 -15.85 24.18 24.00
N LYS A 305 -16.22 24.73 22.83
CA LYS A 305 -17.56 25.29 22.59
C LYS A 305 -18.67 24.24 22.68
N TYR A 306 -18.43 23.02 22.18
CA TYR A 306 -19.38 21.90 22.31
C TYR A 306 -19.60 21.54 23.78
N THR A 307 -18.53 21.44 24.57
CA THR A 307 -18.61 21.13 26.01
C THR A 307 -19.37 22.21 26.78
N GLN A 308 -19.12 23.50 26.49
CA GLN A 308 -19.87 24.62 27.07
C GLN A 308 -21.36 24.59 26.71
N LEU A 309 -21.70 24.31 25.45
CA LEU A 309 -23.09 24.15 25.00
C LEU A 309 -23.76 22.92 25.61
N GLN A 310 -23.02 21.84 25.83
CA GLN A 310 -23.52 20.64 26.49
C GLN A 310 -23.82 20.92 27.98
N GLN A 311 -22.90 21.59 28.68
CA GLN A 311 -23.09 21.98 30.09
C GLN A 311 -24.31 22.92 30.25
N THR A 312 -24.37 24.00 29.47
CA THR A 312 -25.51 24.94 29.54
C THR A 312 -26.85 24.30 29.17
N ASN A 313 -26.88 23.35 28.22
CA ASN A 313 -28.07 22.57 27.91
C ASN A 313 -28.48 21.62 29.06
N GLN A 314 -27.50 21.03 29.77
CA GLN A 314 -27.77 20.25 30.98
C GLN A 314 -28.35 21.14 32.09
N GLU A 315 -27.74 22.29 32.39
CA GLU A 315 -28.21 23.26 33.38
C GLU A 315 -29.64 23.73 33.08
N LEU A 316 -29.93 24.06 31.81
CA LEU A 316 -31.29 24.43 31.36
C LEU A 316 -32.28 23.27 31.48
N SER A 317 -31.87 22.03 31.22
CA SER A 317 -32.71 20.84 31.39
C SER A 317 -33.02 20.55 32.87
N GLU A 318 -32.04 20.75 33.76
CA GLU A 318 -32.21 20.64 35.21
C GLU A 318 -33.15 21.74 35.75
N GLN A 319 -32.95 22.99 35.34
CA GLN A 319 -33.86 24.10 35.65
C GLN A 319 -35.28 23.83 35.14
N ARG A 320 -35.44 23.33 33.91
CA ARG A 320 -36.74 22.93 33.36
C ARG A 320 -37.40 21.84 34.21
N SER A 321 -36.65 20.84 34.65
CA SER A 321 -37.16 19.77 35.52
C SER A 321 -37.66 20.32 36.86
N LEU A 322 -36.89 21.22 37.49
CA LEU A 322 -37.27 21.88 38.73
C LEU A 322 -38.54 22.74 38.57
N LEU A 323 -38.64 23.51 37.48
CA LEU A 323 -39.83 24.32 37.17
C LEU A 323 -41.06 23.44 36.93
N ILE A 324 -40.93 22.31 36.23
CA ILE A 324 -42.03 21.33 36.05
C ILE A 324 -42.47 20.75 37.40
N GLN A 325 -41.53 20.46 38.30
CA GLN A 325 -41.86 20.00 39.65
C GLN A 325 -42.61 21.08 40.45
N GLN A 326 -42.11 22.32 40.46
CA GLN A 326 -42.76 23.46 41.12
C GLN A 326 -44.16 23.75 40.55
N GLU A 327 -44.32 23.68 39.22
CA GLU A 327 -45.62 23.82 38.56
C GLU A 327 -46.60 22.74 39.04
N ARG A 328 -46.14 21.49 39.17
CA ARG A 328 -46.94 20.36 39.67
C ARG A 328 -47.34 20.56 41.14
N ASP A 329 -46.41 20.99 41.99
CA ASP A 329 -46.67 21.22 43.41
C ASP A 329 -47.63 22.41 43.63
N LEU A 330 -47.49 23.48 42.84
CA LEU A 330 -48.43 24.60 42.83
C LEU A 330 -49.83 24.17 42.33
N LYS A 331 -49.93 23.37 41.27
CA LYS A 331 -51.21 22.80 40.80
C LYS A 331 -51.87 21.94 41.87
N ASN A 332 -51.11 21.08 42.56
CA ASN A 332 -51.63 20.28 43.68
C ASN A 332 -52.16 21.17 44.81
N LYS A 333 -51.40 22.22 45.19
CA LYS A 333 -51.82 23.17 46.24
C LYS A 333 -53.07 23.96 45.85
N VAL A 334 -53.19 24.38 44.60
CA VAL A 334 -54.40 25.02 44.06
C VAL A 334 -55.60 24.07 44.12
N ALA A 335 -55.43 22.79 43.75
CA ALA A 335 -56.50 21.80 43.83
C ALA A 335 -56.98 21.56 45.28
N ILE A 336 -56.07 21.49 46.26
CA ILE A 336 -56.40 21.38 47.69
C ILE A 336 -57.18 22.61 48.16
N LEU A 337 -56.67 23.83 47.89
CA LEU A 337 -57.35 25.08 48.27
C LEU A 337 -58.73 25.23 47.60
N GLN A 338 -58.90 24.75 46.36
CA GLN A 338 -60.20 24.69 45.70
C GLN A 338 -61.16 23.72 46.38
N GLN A 339 -60.68 22.55 46.83
CA GLN A 339 -61.46 21.58 47.59
C GLN A 339 -61.89 22.16 48.95
N GLU A 340 -60.97 22.76 49.71
CA GLU A 340 -61.26 23.45 50.98
C GLU A 340 -62.27 24.59 50.79
N THR A 341 -62.11 25.41 49.75
CA THR A 341 -63.06 26.49 49.42
C THR A 341 -64.45 25.94 49.10
N SER A 342 -64.54 24.83 48.35
CA SER A 342 -65.81 24.15 48.06
C SER A 342 -66.47 23.58 49.33
N GLN A 343 -65.67 23.03 50.25
CA GLN A 343 -66.16 22.55 51.53
C GLN A 343 -66.69 23.70 52.41
N TYR A 344 -65.92 24.80 52.55
CA TYR A 344 -66.40 25.97 53.28
C TYR A 344 -67.65 26.59 52.66
N GLN A 345 -67.79 26.60 51.33
CA GLN A 345 -69.03 27.02 50.67
C GLN A 345 -70.23 26.14 51.04
N LYS A 346 -70.03 24.81 51.11
CA LYS A 346 -71.06 23.85 51.53
C LYS A 346 -71.45 24.04 53.01
N GLU A 347 -70.48 24.17 53.90
CA GLU A 347 -70.72 24.49 55.31
C GLU A 347 -71.47 25.82 55.47
N ASN A 348 -71.13 26.85 54.68
CA ASN A 348 -71.85 28.13 54.67
C ASN A 348 -73.31 27.99 54.20
N GLN A 349 -73.60 27.09 53.25
CA GLN A 349 -74.96 26.77 52.83
C GLN A 349 -75.74 26.06 53.95
N GLU A 350 -75.12 25.10 54.62
CA GLU A 350 -75.70 24.37 55.76
C GLU A 350 -76.04 25.34 56.92
N PHE A 351 -75.12 26.24 57.30
CA PHE A 351 -75.40 27.28 58.32
C PHE A 351 -76.51 28.25 57.89
N ARG A 352 -76.59 28.63 56.61
CA ARG A 352 -77.70 29.46 56.09
C ARG A 352 -79.04 28.74 56.13
N GLN A 353 -79.04 27.42 55.97
CA GLN A 353 -80.26 26.62 56.08
C GLN A 353 -80.70 26.48 57.54
N LEU A 354 -79.77 26.19 58.45
CA LEU A 354 -80.03 26.14 59.90
C LEU A 354 -80.57 27.46 60.46
N ASN A 355 -80.05 28.61 60.00
CA ASN A 355 -80.60 29.92 60.38
C ASN A 355 -82.06 30.10 59.95
N LYS A 356 -82.46 29.62 58.77
CA LYS A 356 -83.87 29.67 58.34
C LYS A 356 -84.76 28.79 59.22
N GLU A 357 -84.27 27.62 59.63
CA GLU A 357 -85.00 26.73 60.55
C GLU A 357 -85.18 27.37 61.93
N LEU A 358 -84.15 28.06 62.44
CA LEU A 358 -84.22 28.84 63.69
C LEU A 358 -85.20 30.01 63.60
N ASP A 359 -85.26 30.75 62.49
CA ASP A 359 -86.25 31.81 62.27
C ASP A 359 -87.69 31.27 62.28
N ILE A 360 -87.93 30.11 61.65
CA ILE A 360 -89.24 29.43 61.67
C ILE A 360 -89.61 28.97 63.09
N LEU A 361 -88.66 28.40 63.83
CA LEU A 361 -88.86 27.97 65.21
C LEU A 361 -89.17 29.15 66.13
N LYS A 362 -88.45 30.26 65.97
CA LYS A 362 -88.69 31.50 66.73
C LYS A 362 -90.10 32.04 66.45
N PHE A 363 -90.50 32.13 65.18
CA PHE A 363 -91.83 32.61 64.80
C PHE A 363 -92.96 31.74 65.39
N THR A 364 -92.80 30.42 65.43
CA THR A 364 -93.79 29.52 66.05
C THR A 364 -93.88 29.67 67.57
N GLN A 365 -92.76 29.90 68.25
CA GLN A 365 -92.74 30.19 69.70
C GLN A 365 -93.36 31.56 70.03
N GLU A 366 -93.08 32.60 69.24
CA GLU A 366 -93.71 33.92 69.38
C GLU A 366 -95.24 33.84 69.19
N ARG A 367 -95.72 33.01 68.24
CA ARG A 367 -97.16 32.77 68.05
C ARG A 367 -97.81 32.14 69.28
N GLN A 368 -97.20 31.10 69.86
CA GLN A 368 -97.70 30.44 71.07
C GLN A 368 -97.75 31.38 72.28
N LEU A 369 -96.77 32.27 72.43
CA LEU A 369 -96.76 33.29 73.48
C LEU A 369 -97.91 34.29 73.39
N ILE A 370 -98.32 34.67 72.17
CA ILE A 370 -99.49 35.54 71.94
C ILE A 370 -100.79 34.79 72.28
N GLU A 371 -100.90 33.54 71.86
CA GLU A 371 -102.07 32.68 72.06
C GLU A 371 -102.35 32.45 73.57
N LEU A 372 -101.29 32.18 74.36
CA LEU A 372 -101.36 32.06 75.82
C LEU A 372 -101.68 33.40 76.52
N ARG A 373 -101.21 34.54 75.98
CA ARG A 373 -101.49 35.86 76.55
C ARG A 373 -102.97 36.23 76.45
N ILE A 374 -103.60 35.94 75.30
CA ILE A 374 -105.02 36.18 75.07
C ILE A 374 -105.88 35.30 76.01
N GLN A 375 -105.50 34.03 76.22
CA GLN A 375 -106.18 33.16 77.18
C GLN A 375 -106.10 33.70 78.62
N LYS A 376 -104.93 34.24 79.02
CA LYS A 376 -104.74 34.85 80.35
C LYS A 376 -105.68 36.04 80.59
N GLU A 377 -105.72 36.99 79.65
CA GLU A 377 -106.60 38.16 79.74
C GLU A 377 -108.09 37.77 79.79
N GLY A 378 -108.47 36.71 79.09
CA GLY A 378 -109.83 36.14 79.14
C GLY A 378 -110.21 35.60 80.52
N PHE A 379 -109.28 34.93 81.22
CA PHE A 379 -109.53 34.43 82.59
C PHE A 379 -109.52 35.54 83.64
N GLU A 380 -108.64 36.55 83.51
CA GLU A 380 -108.58 37.69 84.43
C GLU A 380 -109.90 38.48 84.46
N LYS A 381 -110.53 38.68 83.30
CA LYS A 381 -111.82 39.36 83.19
C LYS A 381 -112.97 38.58 83.86
N LEU A 382 -112.95 37.25 83.74
CA LEU A 382 -113.97 36.35 84.29
C LEU A 382 -113.90 36.23 85.83
N ILE A 383 -112.73 36.50 86.42
CA ILE A 383 -112.56 36.62 87.87
C ILE A 383 -113.17 37.94 88.36
N HIS A 384 -112.88 39.05 87.67
CA HIS A 384 -113.37 40.38 88.04
C HIS A 384 -114.91 40.45 88.11
N ASP A 385 -115.59 39.95 87.08
CA ASP A 385 -117.06 39.90 87.02
C ASP A 385 -117.69 39.07 88.18
N LYS A 386 -116.96 38.08 88.71
CA LYS A 386 -117.40 37.27 89.85
C LYS A 386 -117.17 37.95 91.20
N GLU A 387 -116.11 38.74 91.34
CA GLU A 387 -115.83 39.50 92.57
C GLU A 387 -116.87 40.61 92.77
N GLU A 388 -117.27 41.32 91.70
CA GLU A 388 -118.29 42.38 91.77
C GLU A 388 -119.68 41.82 92.12
N TYR A 389 -120.04 40.65 91.59
CA TYR A 389 -121.27 39.93 91.95
C TYR A 389 -121.30 39.49 93.43
N LEU A 390 -120.16 39.06 93.98
CA LEU A 390 -120.03 38.64 95.37
C LEU A 390 -120.20 39.82 96.34
N ASN A 391 -119.60 40.98 96.02
CA ASN A 391 -119.67 42.18 96.86
C ASN A 391 -121.13 42.70 96.99
N ASN A 392 -121.90 42.70 95.89
CA ASN A 392 -123.33 43.04 95.90
C ASN A 392 -124.17 42.09 96.78
N LYS A 393 -123.87 40.78 96.74
CA LYS A 393 -124.52 39.79 97.62
C LYS A 393 -124.22 40.01 99.10
N GLN A 394 -123.05 40.53 99.43
CA GLN A 394 -122.57 40.70 100.80
C GLN A 394 -123.22 41.91 101.49
N GLN A 395 -123.41 43.04 100.78
CA GLN A 395 -124.12 44.22 101.29
C GLN A 395 -125.61 43.96 101.58
N LEU A 396 -126.26 43.08 100.80
CA LEU A 396 -127.67 42.73 101.01
C LEU A 396 -127.90 42.04 102.37
N VAL A 397 -126.97 41.15 102.76
CA VAL A 397 -127.03 40.37 104.01
C VAL A 397 -126.78 41.23 105.26
N GLU A 398 -125.98 42.30 105.15
CA GLU A 398 -125.79 43.23 106.27
C GLU A 398 -127.01 44.11 106.56
N ASN A 399 -127.80 44.45 105.54
CA ASN A 399 -129.05 45.19 105.74
C ASN A 399 -130.13 44.34 106.40
N GLU A 400 -130.32 43.08 105.97
CA GLU A 400 -131.28 42.17 106.63
C GLU A 400 -130.92 41.90 108.10
N LYS A 401 -129.63 41.73 108.42
CA LYS A 401 -129.17 41.55 109.81
C LYS A 401 -129.48 42.76 110.71
N LYS A 402 -129.34 43.99 110.20
CA LYS A 402 -129.71 45.21 110.95
C LYS A 402 -131.22 45.33 111.17
N GLN A 403 -132.02 44.89 110.20
CA GLN A 403 -133.48 44.93 110.31
C GLN A 403 -134.02 43.93 111.34
N ASN A 404 -133.39 42.75 111.45
CA ASN A 404 -133.78 41.72 112.42
C ASN A 404 -133.51 42.15 113.88
N SER A 405 -132.38 42.82 114.14
CA SER A 405 -132.02 43.30 115.49
C SER A 405 -133.02 44.32 116.07
N ILE A 406 -133.68 45.10 115.21
CA ILE A 406 -134.66 46.12 115.63
C ILE A 406 -136.02 45.48 115.94
N LEU A 407 -136.36 44.38 115.26
CA LEU A 407 -137.58 43.60 115.50
C LEU A 407 -137.49 42.77 116.80
N GLU A 408 -136.32 42.18 117.11
CA GLU A 408 -136.12 41.45 118.36
C GLU A 408 -136.27 42.35 119.61
N GLU A 409 -135.81 43.61 119.54
CA GLU A 409 -135.94 44.57 120.63
C GLU A 409 -137.41 45.02 120.86
N GLN A 410 -138.22 45.09 119.80
CA GLN A 410 -139.66 45.36 119.91
C GLN A 410 -140.44 44.20 120.57
N VAL A 411 -140.08 42.95 120.28
CA VAL A 411 -140.72 41.75 120.88
C VAL A 411 -140.47 41.67 122.39
N ILE A 412 -139.27 42.03 122.85
CA ILE A 412 -138.93 42.06 124.29
C ILE A 412 -139.76 43.11 125.03
N ASN A 413 -139.99 44.28 124.41
CA ASN A 413 -140.76 45.37 125.03
C ASN A 413 -142.26 45.04 125.11
N GLN A 414 -142.82 44.36 124.12
CA GLN A 414 -144.22 43.88 124.16
C GLN A 414 -144.43 42.77 125.21
N LYS A 415 -143.48 41.85 125.38
CA LYS A 415 -143.58 40.80 126.43
C LYS A 415 -143.70 41.40 127.85
N LYS A 416 -142.92 42.44 128.18
CA LYS A 416 -143.02 43.15 129.47
C LYS A 416 -144.34 43.90 129.67
N GLN A 417 -145.09 44.17 128.60
CA GLN A 417 -146.39 44.84 128.66
C GLN A 417 -147.54 43.84 128.90
N ILE A 418 -147.41 42.61 128.39
CA ILE A 418 -148.35 41.50 128.61
C ILE A 418 -148.31 41.03 130.08
N GLU A 419 -147.12 40.85 130.65
CA GLU A 419 -146.92 40.42 132.04
C GLU A 419 -147.58 41.37 133.07
N LYS A 420 -147.63 42.68 132.76
CA LYS A 420 -148.35 43.70 133.55
C LYS A 420 -149.87 43.67 133.40
N LEU A 421 -150.40 43.09 132.32
CA LEU A 421 -151.84 42.95 132.07
C LEU A 421 -152.39 41.64 132.66
N GLU A 422 -151.60 40.56 132.65
CA GLU A 422 -151.94 39.29 133.32
C GLU A 422 -152.08 39.46 134.84
N SER A 423 -151.18 40.24 135.45
CA SER A 423 -151.29 40.69 136.86
C SER A 423 -152.61 41.44 137.17
N ARG A 424 -153.30 41.98 136.17
CA ARG A 424 -154.53 42.78 136.33
C ARG A 424 -155.79 41.98 135.99
N ILE A 425 -155.69 41.00 135.10
CA ILE A 425 -156.80 40.10 134.73
C ILE A 425 -157.07 39.07 135.84
N SER A 426 -156.05 38.57 136.55
CA SER A 426 -156.26 37.66 137.69
C SER A 426 -157.08 38.30 138.83
N VAL A 427 -156.83 39.58 139.13
CA VAL A 427 -157.58 40.33 140.17
C VAL A 427 -159.02 40.62 139.76
N MET A 428 -159.30 40.81 138.47
CA MET A 428 -160.65 41.06 137.96
C MET A 428 -161.48 39.78 137.74
N SER A 429 -160.90 38.58 137.86
CA SER A 429 -161.60 37.33 137.51
C SER A 429 -162.41 36.69 138.66
N GLU A 430 -162.17 37.04 139.93
CA GLU A 430 -162.90 36.44 141.07
C GLU A 430 -163.80 37.40 141.86
N GLU A 431 -163.70 38.72 141.66
CA GLU A 431 -164.81 39.62 142.03
C GLU A 431 -166.08 39.33 141.21
N VAL A 432 -165.94 38.74 140.01
CA VAL A 432 -167.05 38.35 139.13
C VAL A 432 -167.79 37.10 139.61
N ASN A 433 -167.11 36.11 140.20
CA ASN A 433 -167.78 34.89 140.70
C ASN A 433 -168.56 35.11 142.01
N LYS A 434 -168.36 36.23 142.71
CA LYS A 434 -169.29 36.69 143.76
C LYS A 434 -170.63 37.20 143.20
N GLY A 435 -170.71 37.55 141.91
CA GLY A 435 -171.93 38.01 141.25
C GLY A 435 -172.92 36.90 140.91
N ASN A 436 -172.43 35.76 140.40
CA ASN A 436 -173.30 34.78 139.73
C ASN A 436 -174.13 33.87 140.67
N GLN A 437 -173.76 33.68 141.95
CA GLN A 437 -174.61 32.95 142.90
C GLN A 437 -175.61 33.81 143.68
N ILE A 438 -175.60 35.13 143.47
CA ILE A 438 -176.73 35.99 143.89
C ILE A 438 -177.90 35.87 142.88
N ILE A 439 -177.62 35.46 141.63
CA ILE A 439 -178.63 35.26 140.58
C ILE A 439 -179.39 33.93 140.75
N GLU A 440 -178.72 32.85 141.19
CA GLU A 440 -179.38 31.56 141.47
C GLU A 440 -180.34 31.62 142.69
N LYS A 441 -180.32 32.70 143.48
CA LYS A 441 -181.24 32.94 144.59
C LYS A 441 -182.58 33.60 144.23
N LEU A 442 -182.75 34.14 143.02
CA LEU A 442 -183.93 34.98 142.69
C LEU A 442 -184.86 34.43 141.61
N GLU A 443 -184.41 33.54 140.73
CA GLU A 443 -185.30 32.98 139.67
C GLU A 443 -186.26 31.89 140.18
N ASN A 444 -185.99 31.26 141.33
CA ASN A 444 -186.90 30.26 141.91
C ASN A 444 -188.04 30.85 142.77
N GLU A 445 -187.92 32.08 143.29
CA GLU A 445 -189.02 32.72 144.04
C GLU A 445 -190.14 33.24 143.11
N LEU A 446 -189.81 33.69 141.89
CA LEU A 446 -190.82 34.22 140.97
C LEU A 446 -191.67 33.14 140.26
N SER A 447 -191.23 31.87 140.31
CA SER A 447 -191.93 30.75 139.67
C SER A 447 -193.24 30.37 140.38
N LYS A 448 -193.28 30.38 141.72
CA LYS A 448 -194.42 29.82 142.49
C LYS A 448 -195.28 30.78 143.33
N GLN A 449 -195.04 32.08 143.32
CA GLN A 449 -196.14 33.02 143.63
C GLN A 449 -197.20 33.10 142.51
N LYS A 450 -196.88 32.71 141.26
CA LYS A 450 -197.83 32.76 140.13
C LYS A 450 -199.02 31.80 140.25
N GLU A 451 -198.97 30.78 141.11
CA GLU A 451 -200.10 29.87 141.34
C GLU A 451 -200.90 30.13 142.63
N LYS A 452 -200.70 31.27 143.30
CA LYS A 452 -201.55 31.66 144.44
C LYS A 452 -202.63 32.69 144.10
N ILE A 453 -202.45 33.47 143.04
CA ILE A 453 -203.38 34.57 142.69
C ILE A 453 -204.44 34.18 141.65
N LYS A 454 -204.29 33.05 140.94
CA LYS A 454 -205.18 32.78 139.80
C LYS A 454 -206.64 32.48 140.15
N LEU A 455 -206.98 31.94 141.34
CA LEU A 455 -208.40 31.76 141.70
C LEU A 455 -208.74 31.67 143.19
N LYS A 456 -208.60 32.79 143.92
CA LYS A 456 -209.59 33.17 144.95
C LYS A 456 -210.67 34.12 144.38
N ASN A 457 -210.58 34.47 143.09
CA ASN A 457 -211.28 35.62 142.52
C ASN A 457 -212.75 35.39 142.13
N THR A 458 -213.36 34.34 142.69
CA THR A 458 -214.80 34.03 142.86
C THR A 458 -214.79 32.65 143.56
N VAL A 459 -215.34 32.38 144.75
CA VAL A 459 -216.40 33.03 145.54
C VAL A 459 -217.70 33.19 144.76
N PHE A 460 -218.60 32.22 145.00
CA PHE A 460 -220.06 32.35 144.97
C PHE A 460 -220.70 33.16 143.84
N LEU A 461 -221.10 32.45 142.79
CA LEU A 461 -222.39 32.48 142.09
C LEU A 461 -222.33 31.25 141.16
N GLN A 462 -223.14 30.19 141.28
CA GLN A 462 -224.30 29.91 142.13
C GLN A 462 -224.60 28.39 142.09
N GLN A 463 -225.77 27.95 142.58
CA GLN A 463 -226.37 26.62 142.31
C GLN A 463 -227.01 26.59 140.90
N GLU A 464 -227.42 25.48 140.28
CA GLU A 464 -227.55 24.06 140.69
C GLU A 464 -226.41 23.17 140.11
N CYS A 465 -226.22 21.90 140.49
CA CYS A 465 -227.10 20.98 141.25
C CYS A 465 -226.53 20.52 142.60
N LYS A 466 -227.32 20.74 143.66
CA LYS A 466 -227.37 20.04 144.97
C LYS A 466 -226.07 19.80 145.74
#